data_AF-G2E7B4-F1
#
_entry.id   AF-G2E7B4-F1
#
_cell.length_a   1.000
_cell.length_b   1.000
_cell.length_c   1.000
_cell.angle_alpha   90.00
_cell.angle_beta   90.00
_cell.angle_gamma   90.00
#
_symmetry.space_group_name_H-M   'P 1'
#
loop_
_entity.id
_entity.type
_entity.pdbx_description
1 polymer ?
#
loop_
_entity_poly.entity_id
_entity_poly.type
_entity_poly.pdbx_seq_one_letter_code
_entity_poly.pdbx_strand_id
1 'polypeptide(L)'
;MCNTCGCNVTPGNEHLVRGNGKLATTEDGRTAVTVLKGLLSENDHQAAHNREHLDLHEVLALNLMSSPGAGKTSLLEATIEALGQDVRIAVIEGDLETENDAERIRAKGVQAIQIATGSACHLDAHLVHEALHHIDLHDIDILFIENVGNLVCPASFDLGQHRNVALISVPEGDDKPAKYPVMFRSADLVLCSKADLLPVLPEFQPDRAERYLRDLASAAPFEVISTRGDGDLQPWLQWLRDELNTQRARLEQGRSTRPNIQQHSTKPHSESGKDQDHSHHHHGHHHHHDQTHAHHHHD
;
A
#
# COMPACT_ATOMS: atom_id res chain seq x y z
N MET A 1 -6.21 -13.57 13.52
CA MET A 1 -7.02 -13.53 12.27
C MET A 1 -6.21 -12.74 11.26
N CYS A 2 -6.08 -13.24 10.03
CA CYS A 2 -5.39 -12.50 8.96
C CYS A 2 -6.32 -11.36 8.53
N ASN A 3 -5.90 -10.11 8.73
CA ASN A 3 -6.72 -8.91 8.52
C ASN A 3 -6.43 -8.22 7.19
N THR A 4 -5.82 -8.95 6.24
CA THR A 4 -4.89 -8.32 5.29
C THR A 4 -5.38 -8.34 3.83
N CYS A 5 -6.18 -9.32 3.40
CA CYS A 5 -6.46 -9.55 1.98
C CYS A 5 -7.95 -9.42 1.58
N GLY A 6 -8.74 -8.56 2.24
CA GLY A 6 -10.11 -8.28 1.80
C GLY A 6 -11.16 -9.38 2.03
N CYS A 7 -10.77 -10.61 2.38
CA CYS A 7 -11.66 -11.65 2.93
C CYS A 7 -11.86 -11.47 4.45
N ASN A 8 -12.00 -10.22 4.90
CA ASN A 8 -11.99 -9.91 6.32
C ASN A 8 -13.31 -10.34 6.98
N VAL A 9 -13.21 -10.74 8.25
CA VAL A 9 -14.40 -10.82 9.10
C VAL A 9 -14.79 -9.39 9.47
N THR A 10 -15.80 -8.88 8.78
CA THR A 10 -16.41 -7.58 9.05
C THR A 10 -17.53 -7.74 10.08
N PRO A 11 -17.95 -6.67 10.77
CA PRO A 11 -19.15 -6.72 11.61
C PRO A 11 -20.38 -7.28 10.88
N GLY A 12 -20.47 -7.05 9.56
CA GLY A 12 -21.57 -7.53 8.73
C GLY A 12 -21.56 -9.03 8.43
N ASN A 13 -20.40 -9.69 8.42
CA ASN A 13 -20.28 -11.12 8.13
C ASN A 13 -19.78 -11.95 9.35
N GLU A 14 -19.52 -11.29 10.48
CA GLU A 14 -19.03 -11.92 11.71
C GLU A 14 -19.95 -13.03 12.23
N HIS A 15 -21.27 -12.86 12.07
CA HIS A 15 -22.28 -13.85 12.41
C HIS A 15 -22.16 -15.17 11.63
N LEU A 16 -21.46 -15.17 10.48
CA LEU A 16 -21.22 -16.40 9.71
C LEU A 16 -20.14 -17.27 10.33
N VAL A 17 -19.19 -16.68 11.08
CA VAL A 17 -17.97 -17.34 11.57
C VAL A 17 -17.89 -17.42 13.10
N ARG A 18 -18.70 -16.66 13.85
CA ARG A 18 -18.80 -16.77 15.31
C ARG A 18 -19.99 -17.62 15.76
N GLY A 19 -19.86 -18.31 16.90
CA GLY A 19 -20.94 -19.10 17.52
C GLY A 19 -21.38 -20.29 16.66
N ASN A 20 -22.69 -20.46 16.47
CA ASN A 20 -23.28 -21.46 15.55
C ASN A 20 -23.45 -20.91 14.12
N GLY A 21 -22.64 -19.93 13.72
CA GLY A 21 -22.67 -19.39 12.37
C GLY A 21 -22.46 -20.48 11.30
N LYS A 22 -23.06 -20.30 10.12
CA LYS A 22 -23.05 -21.29 9.03
C LYS A 22 -21.64 -21.79 8.64
N LEU A 23 -20.62 -20.97 8.89
CA LEU A 23 -19.21 -21.23 8.57
C LEU A 23 -18.32 -21.30 9.83
N ALA A 24 -18.91 -21.32 11.03
CA ALA A 24 -18.17 -21.37 12.30
C ALA A 24 -17.47 -22.72 12.52
N THR A 25 -17.86 -23.76 11.76
CA THR A 25 -17.33 -25.12 11.85
C THR A 25 -16.38 -25.42 10.68
N THR A 26 -15.14 -24.98 10.75
CA THR A 26 -14.02 -25.75 10.18
C THR A 26 -13.38 -26.51 11.33
N GLU A 27 -12.94 -27.76 11.12
CA GLU A 27 -12.56 -28.74 12.16
C GLU A 27 -11.78 -28.18 13.37
N ASP A 28 -10.86 -27.22 13.20
CA ASP A 28 -10.07 -26.61 14.29
C ASP A 28 -10.25 -25.09 14.52
N GLY A 29 -11.15 -24.42 13.79
CA GLY A 29 -11.37 -22.96 13.88
C GLY A 29 -10.13 -22.05 13.69
N ARG A 30 -8.97 -22.64 13.34
CA ARG A 30 -7.65 -21.99 13.23
C ARG A 30 -6.92 -22.33 11.94
N THR A 31 -7.32 -23.38 11.24
CA THR A 31 -6.63 -23.92 10.05
C THR A 31 -6.46 -22.87 8.95
N ALA A 32 -7.53 -22.13 8.60
CA ALA A 32 -7.45 -21.07 7.60
C ALA A 32 -6.49 -19.94 8.00
N VAL A 33 -6.42 -19.60 9.30
CA VAL A 33 -5.48 -18.59 9.81
C VAL A 33 -4.05 -19.10 9.75
N THR A 34 -3.81 -20.37 10.06
CA THR A 34 -2.49 -21.00 9.95
C THR A 34 -2.02 -21.06 8.51
N VAL A 35 -2.88 -21.45 7.56
CA VAL A 35 -2.57 -21.49 6.13
C VAL A 35 -2.24 -20.09 5.62
N LEU A 36 -3.07 -19.08 5.91
CA LEU A 36 -2.82 -17.70 5.48
C LEU A 36 -1.51 -17.13 6.06
N LYS A 37 -1.22 -17.41 7.33
CA LYS A 37 0.06 -17.01 7.94
C LYS A 37 1.25 -17.74 7.31
N GLY A 38 1.10 -19.01 6.97
CA GLY A 38 2.10 -19.78 6.24
C GLY A 38 2.39 -19.14 4.89
N LEU A 39 1.36 -18.85 4.09
CA LEU A 39 1.52 -18.21 2.77
C LEU A 39 2.23 -16.85 2.86
N LEU A 40 1.86 -16.01 3.83
CA LEU A 40 2.52 -14.72 4.04
C LEU A 40 3.98 -14.87 4.50
N SER A 41 4.26 -15.85 5.36
CA SER A 41 5.63 -16.15 5.78
C SER A 41 6.50 -16.67 4.64
N GLU A 42 5.94 -17.50 3.76
CA GLU A 42 6.64 -17.96 2.55
C GLU A 42 6.86 -16.81 1.57
N ASN A 43 5.89 -15.90 1.43
CA ASN A 43 6.09 -14.66 0.67
C ASN A 43 7.26 -13.84 1.23
N ASP A 44 7.32 -13.62 2.54
CA ASP A 44 8.39 -12.84 3.17
C ASP A 44 9.76 -13.52 3.01
N HIS A 45 9.81 -14.85 3.07
CA HIS A 45 11.03 -15.61 2.78
C HIS A 45 11.48 -15.42 1.34
N GLN A 46 10.55 -15.55 0.38
CA GLN A 46 10.84 -15.34 -1.03
C GLN A 46 11.25 -13.89 -1.34
N ALA A 47 10.62 -12.91 -0.70
CA ALA A 47 10.95 -11.50 -0.84
C ALA A 47 12.37 -11.20 -0.32
N ALA A 48 12.77 -11.81 0.81
CA ALA A 48 14.12 -11.72 1.32
C ALA A 48 15.14 -12.28 0.31
N HIS A 49 14.84 -13.42 -0.31
CA HIS A 49 15.70 -14.01 -1.33
C HIS A 49 15.81 -13.14 -2.60
N ASN A 50 14.69 -12.61 -3.10
CA ASN A 50 14.70 -11.68 -4.24
C ASN A 50 15.57 -10.46 -3.96
N ARG A 51 15.46 -9.90 -2.76
CA ARG A 51 16.24 -8.74 -2.32
C ARG A 51 17.73 -9.05 -2.25
N GLU A 52 18.11 -10.18 -1.66
CA GLU A 52 19.51 -10.63 -1.66
C GLU A 52 20.06 -10.76 -3.09
N HIS A 53 19.26 -11.29 -4.02
CA HIS A 53 19.63 -11.39 -5.43
C HIS A 53 19.84 -10.02 -6.09
N LEU A 54 18.96 -9.06 -5.81
CA LEU A 54 19.07 -7.68 -6.30
C LEU A 54 20.28 -6.95 -5.69
N ASP A 55 20.50 -7.11 -4.38
CA ASP A 55 21.65 -6.54 -3.66
C ASP A 55 22.98 -7.07 -4.22
N LEU A 56 23.06 -8.37 -4.54
CA LEU A 56 24.24 -9.00 -5.16
C LEU A 56 24.57 -8.41 -6.54
N HIS A 57 23.57 -7.89 -7.26
CA HIS A 57 23.73 -7.26 -8.57
C HIS A 57 23.76 -5.73 -8.48
N GLU A 58 23.75 -5.17 -7.27
CA GLU A 58 23.73 -3.73 -7.01
C GLU A 58 22.52 -2.98 -7.64
N VAL A 59 21.40 -3.69 -7.82
CA VAL A 59 20.19 -3.16 -8.47
C VAL A 59 19.25 -2.51 -7.46
N LEU A 60 18.87 -1.25 -7.69
CA LEU A 60 17.81 -0.60 -6.92
C LEU A 60 16.43 -1.00 -7.46
N ALA A 61 15.76 -1.93 -6.78
CA ALA A 61 14.34 -2.23 -7.02
C ALA A 61 13.35 -1.27 -6.34
N LEU A 62 12.34 -0.80 -7.08
CA LEU A 62 11.29 0.13 -6.64
C LEU A 62 9.90 -0.43 -6.99
N ASN A 63 8.98 -0.50 -6.03
CA ASN A 63 7.59 -0.92 -6.25
C ASN A 63 6.67 0.30 -6.40
N LEU A 64 6.06 0.45 -7.57
CA LEU A 64 5.11 1.52 -7.87
C LEU A 64 3.68 1.04 -7.60
N MET A 65 3.00 1.68 -6.65
CA MET A 65 1.64 1.33 -6.22
C MET A 65 0.70 2.52 -6.38
N SER A 66 -0.53 2.29 -6.83
CA SER A 66 -1.50 3.36 -7.05
C SER A 66 -2.90 2.84 -7.33
N SER A 67 -3.89 3.72 -7.44
CA SER A 67 -5.17 3.39 -8.09
C SER A 67 -4.98 3.10 -9.58
N PRO A 68 -5.91 2.37 -10.22
CA PRO A 68 -5.97 2.29 -11.68
C PRO A 68 -5.98 3.69 -12.31
N GLY A 69 -5.16 3.89 -13.35
CA GLY A 69 -5.12 5.14 -14.08
C GLY A 69 -4.41 6.31 -13.39
N ALA A 70 -3.75 6.12 -12.23
CA ALA A 70 -2.97 7.18 -11.59
C ALA A 70 -1.72 7.62 -12.40
N GLY A 71 -1.34 6.85 -13.42
CA GLY A 71 -0.28 7.22 -14.38
C GLY A 71 1.08 6.57 -14.13
N LYS A 72 1.14 5.36 -13.54
CA LYS A 72 2.39 4.62 -13.32
C LYS A 72 3.16 4.37 -14.61
N THR A 73 2.52 3.79 -15.62
CA THR A 73 3.17 3.53 -16.90
C THR A 73 3.65 4.80 -17.59
N SER A 74 2.87 5.89 -17.53
CA SER A 74 3.31 7.19 -18.08
C SER A 74 4.45 7.83 -17.29
N LEU A 75 4.53 7.59 -15.97
CA LEU A 75 5.68 7.96 -15.16
C LEU A 75 6.92 7.19 -15.61
N LEU A 76 6.81 5.87 -15.83
CA LEU A 76 7.91 5.03 -16.30
C LEU A 76 8.38 5.44 -17.70
N GLU A 77 7.47 5.64 -18.65
CA GLU A 77 7.79 6.13 -20.00
C GLU A 77 8.61 7.43 -19.95
N ALA A 78 8.13 8.42 -19.18
CA ALA A 78 8.81 9.71 -19.04
C ALA A 78 10.15 9.59 -18.29
N THR A 79 10.24 8.66 -17.32
CA THR A 79 11.47 8.40 -16.57
C THR A 79 12.54 7.80 -17.47
N ILE A 80 12.17 6.81 -18.29
CA ILE A 80 13.08 6.15 -19.24
C ILE A 80 13.60 7.16 -20.26
N GLU A 81 12.72 8.01 -20.80
CA GLU A 81 13.13 9.07 -21.74
C GLU A 81 14.06 10.10 -21.08
N ALA A 82 13.76 10.53 -19.86
CA ALA A 82 14.51 11.58 -19.18
C ALA A 82 15.88 11.12 -18.65
N LEU A 83 16.01 9.86 -18.22
CA LEU A 83 17.28 9.28 -17.78
C LEU A 83 18.12 8.74 -18.94
N GLY A 84 17.49 8.38 -20.05
CA GLY A 84 18.17 7.98 -21.27
C GLY A 84 19.15 6.82 -21.04
N GLN A 85 20.43 7.05 -21.38
CA GLN A 85 21.49 6.06 -21.25
C GLN A 85 22.30 6.21 -19.94
N ASP A 86 21.98 7.20 -19.11
CA ASP A 86 22.72 7.47 -17.87
C ASP A 86 22.40 6.44 -16.77
N VAL A 87 21.23 5.81 -16.86
CA VAL A 87 20.74 4.81 -15.91
C VAL A 87 20.13 3.65 -16.69
N ARG A 88 20.60 2.43 -16.45
CA ARG A 88 20.06 1.23 -17.09
C ARG A 88 18.84 0.75 -16.33
N ILE A 89 17.70 0.66 -17.02
CA ILE A 89 16.40 0.40 -16.41
C ILE A 89 15.84 -0.92 -16.94
N ALA A 90 15.19 -1.69 -16.06
CA ALA A 90 14.28 -2.77 -16.41
C ALA A 90 12.94 -2.59 -15.69
N VAL A 91 11.88 -3.19 -16.23
CA VAL A 91 10.54 -3.11 -15.67
C VAL A 91 9.89 -4.49 -15.56
N ILE A 92 9.23 -4.75 -14.43
CA ILE A 92 8.27 -5.82 -14.26
C ILE A 92 6.88 -5.18 -14.21
N GLU A 93 6.00 -5.57 -15.13
CA GLU A 93 4.66 -5.02 -15.28
C GLU A 93 3.62 -6.00 -14.74
N GLY A 94 2.89 -5.61 -13.69
CA GLY A 94 1.79 -6.39 -13.12
C GLY A 94 0.43 -5.87 -13.57
N ASP A 95 -0.25 -6.63 -14.42
CA ASP A 95 -1.64 -6.36 -14.85
C ASP A 95 -2.49 -7.64 -14.71
N LEU A 96 -3.81 -7.49 -14.74
CA LEU A 96 -4.75 -8.61 -14.67
C LEU A 96 -4.61 -9.50 -15.90
N GLU A 97 -4.64 -8.91 -17.10
CA GLU A 97 -4.81 -9.68 -18.35
C GLU A 97 -4.04 -9.12 -19.56
N THR A 98 -3.69 -7.84 -19.62
CA THR A 98 -3.16 -7.23 -20.86
C THR A 98 -1.65 -7.04 -20.84
N GLU A 99 -1.03 -7.07 -22.02
CA GLU A 99 0.40 -6.71 -22.20
C GLU A 99 0.61 -5.24 -22.58
N ASN A 100 -0.45 -4.42 -22.60
CA ASN A 100 -0.42 -3.08 -23.18
C ASN A 100 0.67 -2.19 -22.54
N ASP A 101 0.81 -2.27 -21.23
CA ASP A 101 1.79 -1.45 -20.50
C ASP A 101 3.22 -1.96 -20.73
N ALA A 102 3.44 -3.28 -20.73
CA ALA A 102 4.73 -3.87 -21.09
C ALA A 102 5.16 -3.55 -22.54
N GLU A 103 4.23 -3.58 -23.50
CA GLU A 103 4.52 -3.20 -24.89
C GLU A 103 4.93 -1.73 -25.00
N ARG A 104 4.26 -0.83 -24.27
CA ARG A 104 4.60 0.60 -24.22
C ARG A 104 5.99 0.84 -23.67
N ILE A 105 6.37 0.14 -22.59
CA ILE A 105 7.72 0.22 -22.03
C ILE A 105 8.77 -0.35 -23.00
N ARG A 106 8.51 -1.52 -23.60
CA ARG A 106 9.41 -2.11 -24.61
C ARG A 106 9.61 -1.18 -25.81
N ALA A 107 8.58 -0.43 -26.21
CA ALA A 107 8.69 0.56 -27.28
C ALA A 107 9.63 1.73 -26.94
N LYS A 108 9.97 1.96 -25.66
CA LYS A 108 11.02 2.90 -25.22
C LYS A 108 12.44 2.31 -25.27
N GLY A 109 12.58 1.04 -25.66
CA GLY A 109 13.88 0.36 -25.77
C GLY A 109 14.39 -0.26 -24.47
N VAL A 110 13.54 -0.37 -23.45
CA VAL A 110 13.85 -0.97 -22.14
C VAL A 110 13.27 -2.37 -22.04
N GLN A 111 13.96 -3.27 -21.35
CA GLN A 111 13.46 -4.60 -21.05
C GLN A 111 12.24 -4.52 -20.12
N ALA A 112 11.11 -5.10 -20.53
CA ALA A 112 9.91 -5.21 -19.70
C ALA A 112 9.32 -6.62 -19.73
N ILE A 113 9.12 -7.18 -18.53
CA ILE A 113 8.52 -8.50 -18.31
C ILE A 113 7.09 -8.32 -17.82
N GLN A 114 6.10 -8.84 -18.55
CA GLN A 114 4.71 -8.88 -18.11
C GLN A 114 4.50 -10.03 -17.12
N ILE A 115 3.78 -9.74 -16.04
CA ILE A 115 3.14 -10.72 -15.18
C ILE A 115 1.63 -10.56 -15.35
N ALA A 116 0.99 -11.57 -15.95
CA ALA A 116 -0.46 -11.66 -16.00
C ALA A 116 -0.96 -12.29 -14.68
N THR A 117 -1.56 -11.48 -13.83
CA THR A 117 -2.00 -11.88 -12.48
C THR A 117 -3.35 -12.61 -12.49
N GLY A 118 -4.03 -12.65 -13.65
CA GLY A 118 -5.35 -13.23 -13.81
C GLY A 118 -6.37 -12.48 -12.97
N SER A 119 -6.85 -13.10 -11.89
CA SER A 119 -7.78 -12.49 -10.95
C SER A 119 -7.13 -11.90 -9.70
N ALA A 120 -5.80 -11.99 -9.54
CA ALA A 120 -5.13 -11.51 -8.34
C ALA A 120 -5.05 -9.97 -8.33
N CYS A 121 -5.29 -9.37 -7.16
CA CYS A 121 -5.38 -7.91 -6.99
C CYS A 121 -4.04 -7.23 -6.66
N HIS A 122 -2.93 -7.97 -6.69
CA HIS A 122 -1.57 -7.56 -6.33
C HIS A 122 -0.55 -8.55 -6.91
N LEU A 123 0.71 -8.11 -6.98
CA LEU A 123 1.87 -9.00 -7.14
C LEU A 123 2.32 -9.56 -5.79
N ASP A 124 2.92 -10.75 -5.81
CA ASP A 124 3.63 -11.36 -4.68
C ASP A 124 5.10 -11.62 -5.03
N ALA A 125 5.91 -11.99 -4.04
CA ALA A 125 7.34 -12.20 -4.22
C ALA A 125 7.68 -13.39 -5.14
N HIS A 126 6.82 -14.40 -5.23
CA HIS A 126 7.05 -15.56 -6.10
C HIS A 126 6.86 -15.18 -7.56
N LEU A 127 5.82 -14.41 -7.87
CA LEU A 127 5.61 -13.87 -9.21
C LEU A 127 6.78 -12.99 -9.66
N VAL A 128 7.27 -12.12 -8.77
CA VAL A 128 8.45 -11.29 -9.05
C VAL A 128 9.71 -12.15 -9.21
N HIS A 129 9.87 -13.20 -8.39
CA HIS A 129 10.99 -14.12 -8.52
C HIS A 129 11.06 -14.77 -9.90
N GLU A 130 9.93 -15.30 -10.39
CA GLU A 130 9.86 -15.89 -11.72
C GLU A 130 10.22 -14.88 -12.82
N ALA A 131 9.75 -13.63 -12.69
CA ALA A 131 10.09 -12.58 -13.65
C ALA A 131 11.58 -12.19 -13.62
N LEU A 132 12.24 -12.23 -12.45
CA LEU A 132 13.66 -11.92 -12.32
C LEU A 132 14.55 -12.90 -13.12
N HIS A 133 14.16 -14.17 -13.28
CA HIS A 133 14.90 -15.12 -14.12
C HIS A 133 14.94 -14.74 -15.61
N HIS A 134 14.07 -13.82 -16.04
CA HIS A 134 14.00 -13.33 -17.40
C HIS A 134 14.71 -11.98 -17.61
N ILE A 135 15.31 -11.40 -16.56
CA ILE A 135 16.02 -10.11 -16.61
C ILE A 135 17.50 -10.36 -16.37
N ASP A 136 18.36 -9.81 -17.24
CA ASP A 136 19.81 -9.83 -17.00
C ASP A 136 20.19 -8.67 -16.07
N LEU A 137 20.29 -8.96 -14.78
CA LEU A 137 20.54 -7.94 -13.75
C LEU A 137 21.96 -7.35 -13.79
N HIS A 138 22.93 -7.99 -14.46
CA HIS A 138 24.29 -7.43 -14.55
C HIS A 138 24.32 -6.08 -15.28
N ASP A 139 23.35 -5.87 -16.17
CA ASP A 139 23.24 -4.66 -16.98
C ASP A 139 22.13 -3.70 -16.53
N ILE A 140 21.69 -3.79 -15.27
CA ILE A 140 20.61 -2.96 -14.72
C ILE A 140 21.09 -2.16 -13.51
N ASP A 141 20.65 -0.91 -13.40
CA ASP A 141 20.87 -0.06 -12.23
C ASP A 141 19.58 0.08 -11.40
N ILE A 142 18.43 0.21 -12.07
CA ILE A 142 17.11 0.35 -11.43
C ILE A 142 16.13 -0.65 -12.04
N LEU A 143 15.47 -1.42 -11.16
CA LEU A 143 14.34 -2.26 -11.52
C LEU A 143 13.05 -1.61 -11.02
N PHE A 144 12.13 -1.26 -11.91
CA PHE A 144 10.78 -0.87 -11.52
C PHE A 144 9.86 -2.08 -11.50
N ILE A 145 9.06 -2.21 -10.45
CA ILE A 145 7.96 -3.14 -10.36
C ILE A 145 6.69 -2.31 -10.41
N GLU A 146 6.03 -2.25 -11.57
CA GLU A 146 4.72 -1.63 -11.68
C GLU A 146 3.66 -2.61 -11.15
N ASN A 147 3.12 -2.32 -9.96
CA ASN A 147 2.13 -3.20 -9.34
C ASN A 147 0.74 -3.01 -9.96
N VAL A 148 -0.15 -3.97 -9.69
CA VAL A 148 -1.55 -3.87 -10.09
C VAL A 148 -2.17 -2.59 -9.50
N GLY A 149 -2.98 -1.89 -10.29
CA GLY A 149 -3.70 -0.69 -9.86
C GLY A 149 -4.67 -0.98 -8.70
N ASN A 150 -4.20 -0.87 -7.47
CA ASN A 150 -4.96 -1.11 -6.26
C ASN A 150 -4.30 -0.42 -5.04
N LEU A 151 -5.08 0.32 -4.25
CA LEU A 151 -4.61 1.00 -3.04
C LEU A 151 -4.78 0.17 -1.74
N VAL A 152 -5.18 -1.09 -1.84
CA VAL A 152 -5.46 -1.95 -0.68
C VAL A 152 -4.53 -3.16 -0.63
N CYS A 153 -4.64 -4.09 -1.60
CA CYS A 153 -3.91 -5.36 -1.54
C CYS A 153 -2.38 -5.18 -1.55
N PRO A 154 -1.77 -4.37 -2.44
CA PRO A 154 -0.31 -4.36 -2.62
C PRO A 154 0.48 -3.91 -1.39
N ALA A 155 -0.10 -3.08 -0.53
CA ALA A 155 0.57 -2.55 0.67
C ALA A 155 0.93 -3.61 1.73
N SER A 156 0.48 -4.85 1.52
CA SER A 156 0.62 -5.95 2.47
C SER A 156 1.60 -7.05 2.05
N PHE A 157 2.22 -6.92 0.87
CA PHE A 157 3.09 -7.95 0.30
C PHE A 157 4.47 -7.38 0.03
N ASP A 158 5.50 -7.94 0.69
CA ASP A 158 6.88 -7.71 0.30
C ASP A 158 7.15 -8.44 -1.02
N LEU A 159 7.81 -7.81 -1.97
CA LEU A 159 8.22 -8.40 -3.25
C LEU A 159 9.75 -8.57 -3.33
N GLY A 160 10.49 -7.99 -2.38
CA GLY A 160 11.95 -7.86 -2.43
C GLY A 160 12.43 -6.47 -2.86
N GLN A 161 11.52 -5.52 -3.10
CA GLN A 161 11.83 -4.13 -3.50
C GLN A 161 12.47 -3.32 -2.38
N HIS A 162 13.39 -2.41 -2.67
CA HIS A 162 14.04 -1.57 -1.65
C HIS A 162 13.15 -0.42 -1.18
N ARG A 163 12.34 0.13 -2.09
CA ARG A 163 11.44 1.25 -1.78
C ARG A 163 10.05 1.04 -2.34
N ASN A 164 9.08 1.58 -1.62
CA ASN A 164 7.69 1.71 -2.04
C ASN A 164 7.41 3.14 -2.49
N VAL A 165 6.88 3.31 -3.69
CA VAL A 165 6.44 4.61 -4.20
C VAL A 165 4.93 4.55 -4.44
N ALA A 166 4.18 5.41 -3.76
CA ALA A 166 2.73 5.50 -3.92
C ALA A 166 2.37 6.70 -4.80
N LEU A 167 1.54 6.49 -5.83
CA LEU A 167 1.00 7.58 -6.65
C LEU A 167 -0.44 7.88 -6.25
N ILE A 168 -0.74 9.18 -6.18
CA ILE A 168 -2.09 9.74 -6.14
C ILE A 168 -2.21 10.73 -7.30
N SER A 169 -3.19 10.57 -8.18
CA SER A 169 -3.42 11.55 -9.25
C SER A 169 -4.42 12.62 -8.84
N VAL A 170 -4.25 13.85 -9.36
CA VAL A 170 -5.15 14.98 -9.10
C VAL A 170 -6.64 14.62 -9.27
N PRO A 171 -7.09 13.90 -10.34
CA PRO A 171 -8.50 13.55 -10.51
C PRO A 171 -9.07 12.59 -9.46
N GLU A 172 -8.24 11.95 -8.64
CA GLU A 172 -8.71 11.02 -7.61
C GLU A 172 -9.26 11.75 -6.38
N GLY A 173 -8.90 13.02 -6.18
CA GLY A 173 -9.21 13.76 -4.95
C GLY A 173 -8.15 13.58 -3.87
N ASP A 174 -7.92 14.63 -3.09
CA ASP A 174 -6.79 14.75 -2.14
C ASP A 174 -6.97 14.01 -0.81
N ASP A 175 -8.13 13.39 -0.57
CA ASP A 175 -8.43 12.66 0.66
C ASP A 175 -7.96 11.19 0.66
N LYS A 176 -7.30 10.74 -0.42
CA LYS A 176 -6.83 9.36 -0.57
C LYS A 176 -5.87 8.91 0.54
N PRO A 177 -4.92 9.72 1.02
CA PRO A 177 -4.05 9.28 2.11
C PRO A 177 -4.84 8.88 3.35
N ALA A 178 -5.83 9.69 3.76
CA ALA A 178 -6.69 9.37 4.89
C ALA A 178 -7.57 8.12 4.67
N LYS A 179 -8.02 7.89 3.43
CA LYS A 179 -8.88 6.74 3.07
C LYS A 179 -8.13 5.42 2.96
N TYR A 180 -6.86 5.45 2.58
CA TYR A 180 -6.03 4.26 2.34
C TYR A 180 -4.77 4.26 3.22
N PRO A 181 -4.92 4.34 4.56
CA PRO A 181 -3.81 4.64 5.46
C PRO A 181 -2.70 3.58 5.44
N VAL A 182 -3.02 2.32 5.14
CA VAL A 182 -2.03 1.23 5.06
C VAL A 182 -1.04 1.51 3.94
N MET A 183 -1.53 1.81 2.74
CA MET A 183 -0.73 2.12 1.55
C MET A 183 0.20 3.32 1.77
N PHE A 184 -0.35 4.42 2.24
CA PHE A 184 0.41 5.67 2.37
C PHE A 184 1.35 5.70 3.58
N ARG A 185 1.15 4.83 4.58
CA ARG A 185 2.14 4.60 5.65
C ARG A 185 3.33 3.75 5.20
N SER A 186 3.10 2.81 4.28
CA SER A 186 4.16 1.94 3.73
C SER A 186 5.01 2.61 2.65
N ALA A 187 4.60 3.77 2.14
CA ALA A 187 5.31 4.48 1.09
C ALA A 187 6.58 5.14 1.64
N ASP A 188 7.68 5.03 0.90
CA ASP A 188 8.92 5.78 1.13
C ASP A 188 8.91 7.11 0.34
N LEU A 189 8.09 7.21 -0.70
CA LEU A 189 7.79 8.41 -1.46
C LEU A 189 6.31 8.42 -1.87
N VAL A 190 5.67 9.58 -1.80
CA VAL A 190 4.34 9.82 -2.37
C VAL A 190 4.43 10.82 -3.51
N LEU A 191 3.91 10.44 -4.68
CA LEU A 191 3.87 11.28 -5.87
C LEU A 191 2.43 11.74 -6.15
N CYS A 192 2.22 13.05 -6.17
CA CYS A 192 1.01 13.67 -6.68
C CYS A 192 1.13 13.85 -8.21
N SER A 193 0.58 12.92 -8.98
CA SER A 193 0.69 12.88 -10.43
C SER A 193 -0.41 13.69 -11.13
N LYS A 194 -0.19 13.99 -12.42
CA LYS A 194 -1.10 14.77 -13.28
C LYS A 194 -1.34 16.18 -12.74
N ALA A 195 -0.31 16.80 -12.18
CA ALA A 195 -0.37 18.16 -11.64
C ALA A 195 -0.74 19.22 -12.69
N ASP A 196 -0.57 18.90 -13.99
CA ASP A 196 -1.06 19.72 -15.11
C ASP A 196 -2.58 19.96 -15.06
N LEU A 197 -3.34 19.15 -14.32
CA LEU A 197 -4.79 19.28 -14.17
C LEU A 197 -5.22 20.18 -12.99
N LEU A 198 -4.30 20.61 -12.12
CA LEU A 198 -4.62 21.49 -10.98
C LEU A 198 -5.38 22.78 -11.40
N PRO A 199 -5.06 23.46 -12.52
CA PRO A 199 -5.80 24.65 -12.93
C PRO A 199 -7.28 24.41 -13.26
N VAL A 200 -7.66 23.17 -13.59
CA VAL A 200 -9.03 22.80 -13.99
C VAL A 200 -9.76 21.93 -12.96
N LEU A 201 -9.07 21.48 -11.90
CA LEU A 201 -9.61 20.69 -10.80
C LEU A 201 -9.29 21.36 -9.44
N PRO A 202 -9.88 22.54 -9.15
CA PRO A 202 -9.56 23.32 -7.94
C PRO A 202 -9.96 22.64 -6.62
N GLU A 203 -10.79 21.60 -6.68
CA GLU A 203 -11.18 20.79 -5.53
C GLU A 203 -10.02 20.00 -4.94
N PHE A 204 -9.00 19.68 -5.73
CA PHE A 204 -7.79 19.02 -5.28
C PHE A 204 -6.75 20.05 -4.82
N GLN A 205 -6.29 19.91 -3.59
CA GLN A 205 -5.25 20.75 -3.00
C GLN A 205 -4.07 19.87 -2.57
N PRO A 206 -2.89 19.99 -3.20
CA PRO A 206 -1.69 19.22 -2.82
C PRO A 206 -1.37 19.33 -1.32
N ASP A 207 -1.41 20.54 -0.75
CA ASP A 207 -1.16 20.77 0.68
C ASP A 207 -2.14 20.01 1.59
N ARG A 208 -3.37 19.77 1.13
CA ARG A 208 -4.37 18.98 1.87
C ARG A 208 -4.04 17.50 1.81
N ALA A 209 -3.64 16.99 0.65
CA ALA A 209 -3.18 15.61 0.50
C ALA A 209 -1.93 15.35 1.36
N GLU A 210 -0.95 16.25 1.34
CA GLU A 210 0.24 16.13 2.16
C GLU A 210 -0.12 16.17 3.66
N ARG A 211 -1.01 17.07 4.08
CA ARG A 211 -1.47 17.08 5.48
C ARG A 211 -2.07 15.74 5.90
N TYR A 212 -2.93 15.13 5.06
CA TYR A 212 -3.45 13.81 5.36
C TYR A 212 -2.36 12.74 5.45
N LEU A 213 -1.30 12.81 4.63
CA LEU A 213 -0.14 11.94 4.75
C LEU A 213 0.59 12.14 6.10
N ARG A 214 0.77 13.38 6.54
CA ARG A 214 1.37 13.70 7.85
C ARG A 214 0.52 13.23 9.02
N ASP A 215 -0.81 13.32 8.92
CA ASP A 215 -1.75 12.82 9.93
C ASP A 215 -1.65 11.28 10.12
N LEU A 216 -1.11 10.56 9.13
CA LEU A 216 -0.80 9.13 9.25
C LEU A 216 0.53 8.84 9.98
N ALA A 217 1.23 9.89 10.43
CA ALA A 217 2.61 9.85 10.92
C ALA A 217 3.63 9.36 9.88
N SER A 218 3.36 9.59 8.59
CA SER A 218 4.32 9.29 7.52
C SER A 218 5.32 10.43 7.33
N ALA A 219 6.61 10.07 7.32
CA ALA A 219 7.71 10.98 7.02
C ALA A 219 8.10 10.98 5.53
N ALA A 220 7.41 10.21 4.69
CA ALA A 220 7.70 10.12 3.26
C ALA A 220 7.61 11.51 2.60
N PRO A 221 8.52 11.88 1.69
CA PRO A 221 8.38 13.08 0.89
C PRO A 221 7.08 13.03 0.06
N PHE A 222 6.50 14.20 -0.18
CA PHE A 222 5.30 14.34 -1.01
C PHE A 222 5.65 15.29 -2.16
N GLU A 223 5.80 14.73 -3.36
CA GLU A 223 6.26 15.49 -4.52
C GLU A 223 5.15 15.65 -5.55
N VAL A 224 4.97 16.86 -6.06
CA VAL A 224 3.97 17.19 -7.07
C VAL A 224 4.63 17.14 -8.44
N ILE A 225 4.14 16.26 -9.31
CA ILE A 225 4.75 16.00 -10.61
C ILE A 225 3.73 15.97 -11.75
N SER A 226 4.22 16.23 -12.96
CA SER A 226 3.48 15.98 -14.19
C SER A 226 4.41 15.47 -15.27
N THR A 227 3.92 14.50 -16.06
CA THR A 227 4.62 13.96 -17.23
C THR A 227 4.16 14.61 -18.53
N ARG A 228 3.34 15.66 -18.45
CA ARG A 228 2.72 16.35 -19.60
C ARG A 228 2.88 17.86 -19.50
N GLY A 229 2.89 18.51 -20.68
CA GLY A 229 2.92 19.96 -20.82
C GLY A 229 4.16 20.58 -20.17
N ASP A 230 3.98 21.72 -19.51
CA ASP A 230 5.02 22.40 -18.71
C ASP A 230 5.19 21.77 -17.32
N GLY A 231 4.83 20.50 -17.18
CA GLY A 231 4.93 19.74 -15.94
C GLY A 231 6.37 19.51 -15.48
N ASP A 232 6.57 19.41 -14.16
CA ASP A 232 7.87 19.15 -13.59
C ASP A 232 8.01 17.67 -13.19
N LEU A 233 9.06 17.02 -13.70
CA LEU A 233 9.47 15.66 -13.35
C LEU A 233 10.73 15.65 -12.48
N GLN A 234 11.40 16.79 -12.31
CA GLN A 234 12.68 16.89 -11.62
C GLN A 234 12.66 16.39 -10.17
N PRO A 235 11.62 16.65 -9.34
CA PRO A 235 11.58 16.12 -7.98
C PRO A 235 11.71 14.59 -7.93
N TRP A 236 11.00 13.90 -8.85
CA TRP A 236 11.07 12.45 -8.99
C TRP A 236 12.45 11.97 -9.48
N LEU A 237 13.00 12.60 -10.53
CA LEU A 237 14.30 12.20 -11.07
C LEU A 237 15.45 12.44 -10.08
N GLN A 238 15.36 13.53 -9.30
CA GLN A 238 16.33 13.82 -8.24
C GLN A 238 16.26 12.76 -7.13
N TRP A 239 15.04 12.44 -6.66
CA TRP A 239 14.85 11.39 -5.65
C TRP A 239 15.39 10.03 -6.11
N LEU A 240 15.17 9.66 -7.38
CA LEU A 240 15.72 8.43 -7.96
C LEU A 240 17.25 8.39 -7.93
N ARG A 241 17.91 9.48 -8.33
CA ARG A 241 19.38 9.58 -8.33
C ARG A 241 19.92 9.48 -6.90
N ASP A 242 19.27 10.16 -5.96
CA ASP A 242 19.67 10.15 -4.55
C ASP A 242 19.50 8.76 -3.92
N GLU A 243 18.40 8.06 -4.18
CA GLU A 243 18.22 6.69 -3.71
C GLU A 243 19.18 5.70 -4.38
N LEU A 244 19.47 5.85 -5.67
CA LEU A 244 20.44 4.99 -6.37
C LEU A 244 21.84 5.16 -5.75
N ASN A 245 22.28 6.40 -5.54
CA ASN A 245 23.55 6.69 -4.88
C ASN A 245 23.58 6.18 -3.44
N THR A 246 22.48 6.35 -2.71
CA THR A 246 22.38 5.89 -1.32
C THR A 246 22.40 4.36 -1.26
N GLN A 247 21.74 3.66 -2.18
CA GLN A 247 21.73 2.20 -2.24
C GLN A 247 23.14 1.66 -2.54
N ARG A 248 23.85 2.22 -3.52
CA ARG A 248 25.25 1.86 -3.80
C ARG A 248 26.14 2.02 -2.56
N ALA A 249 26.02 3.16 -1.87
CA ALA A 249 26.76 3.40 -0.63
C ALA A 249 26.38 2.45 0.53
N ARG A 250 25.13 1.96 0.60
CA ARG A 250 24.72 0.93 1.58
C ARG A 250 25.38 -0.41 1.28
N LEU A 251 25.40 -0.81 0.01
CA LEU A 251 25.98 -2.07 -0.44
C LEU A 251 27.49 -2.12 -0.25
N GLU A 252 28.20 -1.00 -0.47
CA GLU A 252 29.63 -0.86 -0.12
C GLU A 252 29.93 -1.14 1.36
N GLN A 253 28.95 -0.92 2.24
CA GLN A 253 29.04 -1.20 3.68
C GLN A 253 28.55 -2.62 4.05
N GLY A 254 28.19 -3.45 3.07
CA GLY A 254 27.62 -4.78 3.27
C GLY A 254 26.22 -4.75 3.90
N ARG A 255 25.44 -3.69 3.66
CA ARG A 255 24.10 -3.50 4.22
C ARG A 255 23.04 -3.48 3.13
N SER A 256 21.90 -4.07 3.43
CA SER A 256 20.67 -3.99 2.63
C SER A 256 19.63 -3.07 3.30
N THR A 257 18.55 -2.77 2.59
CA THR A 257 17.40 -2.02 3.09
C THR A 257 16.11 -2.77 2.80
N ARG A 258 15.16 -2.68 3.74
CA ARG A 258 13.80 -3.20 3.56
C ARG A 258 12.83 -2.02 3.48
N PRO A 259 11.78 -2.12 2.66
CA PRO A 259 10.78 -1.08 2.57
C PRO A 259 9.89 -1.12 3.81
N ASN A 260 9.19 -0.01 4.09
CA ASN A 260 8.17 -0.01 5.11
C ASN A 260 6.98 -0.87 4.66
N ILE A 261 6.66 -1.93 5.41
CA ILE A 261 5.48 -2.77 5.17
C ILE A 261 4.69 -2.87 6.46
N GLN A 262 3.36 -2.75 6.38
CA GLN A 262 2.53 -2.91 7.55
C GLN A 262 2.53 -4.38 8.01
N GLN A 263 3.14 -4.64 9.16
CA GLN A 263 3.13 -5.98 9.77
C GLN A 263 1.71 -6.43 10.13
N HIS A 264 1.44 -7.73 9.98
CA HIS A 264 0.13 -8.40 10.11
C HIS A 264 -0.56 -8.34 11.48
N SER A 265 -0.08 -7.51 12.41
CA SER A 265 -0.61 -7.39 13.77
C SER A 265 -0.60 -5.96 14.29
N THR A 266 -1.61 -5.18 13.94
CA THR A 266 -2.10 -4.10 14.80
C THR A 266 -3.62 -4.07 14.72
N LYS A 267 -4.27 -4.12 15.89
CA LYS A 267 -5.72 -3.91 16.01
C LYS A 267 -6.09 -2.58 15.31
N PRO A 268 -7.26 -2.47 14.66
CA PRO A 268 -7.72 -1.17 14.19
C PRO A 268 -7.75 -0.19 15.36
N HIS A 269 -7.06 0.94 15.22
CA HIS A 269 -7.17 2.07 16.12
C HIS A 269 -8.55 2.72 15.92
N SER A 270 -9.55 2.11 16.52
CA SER A 270 -10.86 2.72 16.73
C SER A 270 -11.28 2.49 18.17
N GLU A 271 -10.51 3.05 19.10
CA GLU A 271 -10.90 3.24 20.50
C GLU A 271 -9.93 4.24 21.15
N SER A 272 -9.91 5.47 20.65
CA SER A 272 -9.55 6.64 21.45
C SER A 272 -10.85 7.27 21.95
N GLY A 273 -11.48 6.58 22.92
CA GLY A 273 -12.77 6.96 23.47
C GLY A 273 -12.82 6.80 24.98
N LYS A 274 -12.27 7.78 25.70
CA LYS A 274 -12.60 8.16 27.08
C LYS A 274 -12.74 7.01 28.10
N ASP A 275 -11.62 6.61 28.70
CA ASP A 275 -11.65 6.21 30.11
C ASP A 275 -11.82 7.49 30.95
N GLN A 276 -13.08 7.91 31.13
CA GLN A 276 -13.43 8.74 32.28
C GLN A 276 -13.76 7.79 33.42
N ASP A 277 -12.83 7.76 34.37
CA ASP A 277 -12.92 7.19 35.69
C ASP A 277 -14.20 7.70 36.39
N HIS A 278 -15.28 6.92 36.34
CA HIS A 278 -16.48 7.18 37.12
C HIS A 278 -16.30 6.54 38.50
N SER A 279 -15.76 7.34 39.40
CA SER A 279 -15.85 7.11 40.84
C SER A 279 -17.32 7.04 41.26
N HIS A 280 -17.72 5.90 41.79
CA HIS A 280 -19.02 5.73 42.44
C HIS A 280 -19.06 6.58 43.72
N HIS A 281 -19.70 7.75 43.67
CA HIS A 281 -20.18 8.44 44.86
C HIS A 281 -21.59 7.99 45.20
N HIS A 282 -21.68 7.21 46.27
CA HIS A 282 -22.90 6.88 46.98
C HIS A 282 -23.54 8.17 47.53
N HIS A 283 -24.63 8.62 46.91
CA HIS A 283 -25.56 9.54 47.57
C HIS A 283 -26.84 8.77 47.90
N GLY A 284 -27.04 8.55 49.20
CA GLY A 284 -28.29 8.07 49.75
C GLY A 284 -29.35 9.15 49.65
N HIS A 285 -30.44 8.83 48.96
CA HIS A 285 -31.69 9.59 49.06
C HIS A 285 -32.76 8.69 49.67
N HIS A 286 -33.14 9.03 50.90
CA HIS A 286 -34.38 8.59 51.54
C HIS A 286 -35.57 9.03 50.69
N HIS A 287 -36.39 8.08 50.26
CA HIS A 287 -37.75 8.35 49.80
C HIS A 287 -38.76 7.87 50.84
N HIS A 288 -39.51 8.84 51.37
CA HIS A 288 -40.71 8.66 52.17
C HIS A 288 -41.84 8.23 51.22
N HIS A 289 -42.40 7.04 51.42
CA HIS A 289 -43.64 6.62 50.78
C HIS A 289 -44.81 7.04 51.66
N ASP A 290 -45.65 7.94 51.17
CA ASP A 290 -46.98 8.17 51.69
C ASP A 290 -47.97 7.39 50.81
N GLN A 291 -48.74 6.52 51.45
CA GLN A 291 -49.79 5.72 50.82
C GLN A 291 -51.09 6.52 50.83
N THR A 292 -51.90 6.42 49.78
CA THR A 292 -53.35 6.24 49.98
C THR A 292 -54.02 5.70 48.73
N HIS A 293 -54.76 4.62 48.97
CA HIS A 293 -55.48 3.79 48.02
C HIS A 293 -56.78 4.46 47.56
N ALA A 294 -57.11 4.27 46.28
CA ALA A 294 -58.45 4.46 45.75
C ALA A 294 -59.32 3.23 46.08
N HIS A 295 -60.48 3.46 46.71
CA HIS A 295 -61.57 2.49 46.80
C HIS A 295 -62.80 3.01 46.04
N HIS A 296 -63.27 2.21 45.09
CA HIS A 296 -64.62 2.26 44.54
C HIS A 296 -65.63 1.71 45.55
N HIS A 297 -66.79 2.36 45.68
CA HIS A 297 -68.10 1.71 45.90
C HIS A 297 -69.27 2.67 45.59
N HIS A 298 -70.36 2.04 45.13
CA HIS A 298 -71.78 2.42 44.94
C HIS A 298 -72.30 3.66 45.69
N ASP A 299 -73.32 4.41 45.24
CA ASP A 299 -74.51 4.14 44.41
C ASP A 299 -74.79 5.29 43.41
#